data_AF-A0A7Y1TWP6-F1
#
_entry.id   AF-A0A7Y1TWP6-F1
#
_cell.length_a   1.000
_cell.length_b   1.000
_cell.length_c   1.000
_cell.angle_alpha   90.00
_cell.angle_beta   90.00
_cell.angle_gamma   90.00
#
_symmetry.space_group_name_H-M   'P 1'
#
loop_
_entity.id
_entity.type
_entity.pdbx_description
1 polymer ?
#
loop_
_entity_poly.entity_id
_entity_poly.type
_entity_poly.pdbx_seq_one_letter_code
_entity_poly.pdbx_strand_id
1 'polypeptide(L)'
;MSKWGFAAFAVLMWVLPAFVAGALGWPGVWGGGSAFGDLILPAPITGGFFHLPTFIAALIVVKAYPSLPERAAVIARAVLIAALLIGLLQLIDLEGLVQAITTDRRGRALRMEENYFGLFMTCDSLVALFWVMRRRLEQQNWLLTSTIVVVPIAAFLMSDFSGLGRVTEPFQFGRQGHGLERGDSELWIYARMKPDAAGFQQAARAFVDQFDPRERSNTDDLAVFFSDSLDTVKNNPDGDVFRTLCLYDDGTPDEWHEGKGDCFSNHDSFTDRFRRRTNTLFEKVPTDVAMYVIFTEFCDGVEIVDRSYYGDSHLEFCHGKDLDEKRAELVEKYGEAKLVELLESISDPSAPAVSSEQ
;
A
#
# COMPACT_ATOMS: atom_id res chain seq x y z
N MET A 1 13.43 -28.25 -41.11
CA MET A 1 12.05 -27.73 -40.99
C MET A 1 11.66 -27.12 -42.33
N SER A 2 10.47 -27.39 -42.85
CA SER A 2 9.99 -26.67 -44.04
C SER A 2 9.77 -25.19 -43.70
N LYS A 3 9.82 -24.31 -44.71
CA LYS A 3 9.53 -22.88 -44.53
C LYS A 3 8.15 -22.66 -43.87
N TRP A 4 7.15 -23.44 -44.30
CA TRP A 4 5.80 -23.43 -43.74
C TRP A 4 5.74 -23.90 -42.29
N GLY A 5 6.50 -24.93 -41.93
CA GLY A 5 6.58 -25.38 -40.54
C GLY A 5 7.17 -24.32 -39.61
N PHE A 6 8.19 -23.59 -40.08
CA PHE A 6 8.78 -22.49 -39.29
C PHE A 6 7.82 -21.32 -39.14
N ALA A 7 7.11 -20.95 -40.21
CA ALA A 7 6.12 -19.88 -40.16
C ALA A 7 4.97 -20.20 -39.19
N ALA A 8 4.40 -21.42 -39.27
CA ALA A 8 3.35 -21.87 -38.36
C ALA A 8 3.84 -21.87 -36.89
N PHE A 9 5.08 -22.27 -36.67
CA PHE A 9 5.71 -22.25 -35.34
C PHE A 9 5.88 -20.82 -34.79
N ALA A 10 6.34 -19.88 -35.63
CA ALA A 10 6.46 -18.47 -35.25
C ALA A 10 5.09 -17.84 -34.93
N VAL A 11 4.05 -18.17 -35.71
CA VAL A 11 2.68 -17.71 -35.41
C VAL A 11 2.18 -18.26 -34.08
N LEU A 12 2.42 -19.55 -33.80
CA LEU A 12 2.02 -20.15 -32.53
C LEU A 12 2.72 -19.46 -31.34
N MET A 13 4.02 -19.24 -31.43
CA MET A 13 4.77 -18.51 -30.41
C MET A 13 4.22 -17.10 -30.18
N TRP A 14 3.86 -16.38 -31.25
CA TRP A 14 3.28 -15.04 -31.17
C TRP A 14 1.91 -15.01 -30.47
N VAL A 15 1.03 -15.94 -30.85
CA VAL A 15 -0.37 -15.94 -30.40
C VAL A 15 -0.52 -16.52 -28.98
N LEU A 16 0.33 -17.47 -28.59
CA LEU A 16 0.15 -18.22 -27.34
C LEU A 16 0.14 -17.34 -26.08
N PRO A 17 1.08 -16.39 -25.85
CA PRO A 17 1.05 -15.53 -24.68
C PRO A 17 -0.22 -14.66 -24.64
N ALA A 18 -0.63 -14.09 -25.78
CA ALA A 18 -1.85 -13.29 -25.87
C ALA A 18 -3.09 -14.11 -25.51
N PHE A 19 -3.16 -15.35 -26.01
CA PHE A 19 -4.24 -16.29 -25.69
C PHE A 19 -4.27 -16.65 -24.20
N VAL A 20 -3.12 -16.99 -23.60
CA VAL A 20 -3.05 -17.35 -22.18
C VAL A 20 -3.43 -16.16 -21.28
N ALA A 21 -2.89 -14.97 -21.53
CA ALA A 21 -3.25 -13.77 -20.77
C ALA A 21 -4.75 -13.45 -20.88
N GLY A 22 -5.31 -13.54 -22.08
CA GLY A 22 -6.75 -13.35 -22.32
C GLY A 22 -7.61 -14.39 -21.59
N ALA A 23 -7.19 -15.66 -21.60
CA ALA A 23 -7.89 -16.73 -20.91
C ALA A 23 -7.84 -16.59 -19.38
N LEU A 24 -6.74 -16.03 -18.85
CA LEU A 24 -6.60 -15.68 -17.43
C LEU A 24 -7.35 -14.40 -17.04
N GLY A 25 -7.97 -13.71 -18.01
CA GLY A 25 -8.72 -12.48 -17.77
C GLY A 25 -7.84 -11.27 -17.44
N TRP A 26 -6.56 -11.28 -17.84
CA TRP A 26 -5.66 -10.18 -17.54
C TRP A 26 -6.07 -8.89 -18.28
N PRO A 27 -5.89 -7.72 -17.65
CA PRO A 27 -6.11 -6.43 -18.31
C PRO A 27 -5.05 -6.17 -19.40
N GLY A 28 -5.22 -5.14 -20.22
CA GLY A 28 -4.14 -4.68 -21.12
C GLY A 28 -3.02 -3.97 -20.35
N VAL A 29 -1.79 -4.00 -20.88
CA VAL A 29 -0.59 -3.39 -20.26
C VAL A 29 -0.79 -1.90 -20.00
N TRP A 30 -1.53 -1.22 -20.87
CA TRP A 30 -1.82 0.22 -20.79
C TRP A 30 -3.17 0.54 -20.14
N GLY A 31 -3.73 -0.37 -19.35
CA GLY A 31 -5.04 -0.20 -18.70
C GLY A 31 -6.24 -0.30 -19.66
N GLY A 32 -6.00 -0.71 -20.91
CA GLY A 32 -7.05 -1.07 -21.86
C GLY A 32 -7.75 -2.38 -21.49
N GLY A 33 -8.87 -2.69 -22.17
CA GLY A 33 -9.76 -3.82 -21.87
C GLY A 33 -9.08 -5.18 -21.66
N SER A 34 -8.99 -6.01 -22.70
CA SER A 34 -8.46 -7.39 -22.58
C SER A 34 -7.00 -7.46 -23.02
N ALA A 35 -6.16 -8.18 -22.25
CA ALA A 35 -4.78 -8.50 -22.62
C ALA A 35 -4.67 -9.16 -24.01
N PHE A 36 -5.65 -9.95 -24.43
CA PHE A 36 -5.58 -10.64 -25.72
C PHE A 36 -5.39 -9.67 -26.89
N GLY A 37 -6.22 -8.62 -26.94
CA GLY A 37 -6.17 -7.61 -28.00
C GLY A 37 -4.91 -6.75 -27.94
N ASP A 38 -4.43 -6.48 -26.74
CA ASP A 38 -3.23 -5.67 -26.52
C ASP A 38 -1.93 -6.43 -26.89
N LEU A 39 -1.85 -7.71 -26.54
CA LEU A 39 -0.64 -8.50 -26.75
C LEU A 39 -0.51 -9.04 -28.19
N ILE A 40 -1.61 -9.21 -28.93
CA ILE A 40 -1.56 -9.75 -30.29
C ILE A 40 -1.00 -8.77 -31.32
N LEU A 41 -1.07 -7.47 -31.03
CA LEU A 41 -0.62 -6.41 -31.94
C LEU A 41 0.88 -6.10 -31.70
N PRO A 42 1.74 -6.17 -32.74
CA PRO A 42 3.16 -5.82 -32.65
C PRO A 42 3.39 -4.31 -32.81
N ALA A 43 2.61 -3.46 -32.13
CA ALA A 43 2.77 -2.01 -32.21
C ALA A 43 3.55 -1.47 -30.99
N PRO A 44 4.40 -0.44 -31.12
CA PRO A 44 5.14 0.12 -29.98
C PRO A 44 4.26 0.61 -28.81
N ILE A 45 2.99 0.91 -29.10
CA ILE A 45 1.99 1.38 -28.14
C ILE A 45 1.13 0.26 -27.56
N THR A 46 1.40 -1.00 -27.91
CA THR A 46 0.65 -2.17 -27.43
C THR A 46 1.56 -3.10 -26.66
N GLY A 47 1.00 -3.87 -25.74
CA GLY A 47 1.74 -4.83 -24.91
C GLY A 47 2.56 -5.84 -25.73
N GLY A 48 2.13 -6.15 -26.96
CA GLY A 48 2.82 -7.08 -27.86
C GLY A 48 4.24 -6.67 -28.27
N PHE A 49 4.60 -5.38 -28.18
CA PHE A 49 5.99 -4.96 -28.43
C PHE A 49 6.97 -5.54 -27.41
N PHE A 50 6.56 -5.69 -26.15
CA PHE A 50 7.39 -6.26 -25.08
C PHE A 50 7.65 -7.75 -25.25
N HIS A 51 6.90 -8.44 -26.14
CA HIS A 51 7.13 -9.84 -26.50
C HIS A 51 8.35 -10.03 -27.41
N LEU A 52 8.70 -9.01 -28.21
CA LEU A 52 9.70 -9.14 -29.29
C LEU A 52 11.06 -9.68 -28.83
N PRO A 53 11.65 -9.25 -27.69
CA PRO A 53 12.98 -9.72 -27.28
C PRO A 53 13.03 -11.24 -27.04
N THR A 54 12.07 -11.78 -26.29
CA THR A 54 12.01 -13.23 -25.98
C THR A 54 11.64 -14.03 -27.22
N PHE A 55 10.71 -13.51 -28.02
CA PHE A 55 10.26 -14.11 -29.26
C PHE A 55 11.41 -14.27 -30.27
N ILE A 56 12.15 -13.19 -30.52
CA ILE A 56 13.28 -13.18 -31.45
C ILE A 56 14.39 -14.13 -30.96
N ALA A 57 14.72 -14.10 -29.66
CA ALA A 57 15.74 -14.98 -29.09
C ALA A 57 15.37 -16.45 -29.27
N ALA A 58 14.14 -16.83 -28.96
CA ALA A 58 13.66 -18.20 -29.12
C ALA A 58 13.59 -18.63 -30.61
N LEU A 59 13.19 -17.74 -31.52
CA LEU A 59 13.25 -18.01 -32.96
C LEU A 59 14.68 -18.24 -33.48
N ILE A 60 15.65 -17.44 -33.01
CA ILE A 60 17.07 -17.63 -33.36
C ILE A 60 17.54 -19.00 -32.90
N VAL A 61 17.23 -19.38 -31.65
CA VAL A 61 17.59 -20.70 -31.12
C VAL A 61 16.97 -21.80 -31.97
N VAL A 62 15.66 -21.76 -32.21
CA VAL A 62 14.93 -22.78 -33.00
C VAL A 62 15.48 -22.92 -34.41
N LYS A 63 15.82 -21.80 -35.06
CA LYS A 63 16.38 -21.78 -36.42
C LYS A 63 17.80 -22.32 -36.47
N ALA A 64 18.65 -21.96 -35.51
CA ALA A 64 20.05 -22.38 -35.46
C ALA A 64 20.24 -23.81 -34.92
N TYR A 65 19.34 -24.28 -34.06
CA TYR A 65 19.49 -25.55 -33.31
C TYR A 65 19.85 -26.79 -34.15
N PRO A 66 19.29 -27.00 -35.37
CA PRO A 66 19.66 -28.15 -36.19
C PRO A 66 21.13 -28.18 -36.62
N SER A 67 21.77 -27.01 -36.76
CA SER A 67 23.17 -26.89 -37.17
C SER A 67 24.12 -26.69 -36.00
N LEU A 68 23.62 -26.63 -34.76
CA LEU A 68 24.49 -26.46 -33.60
C LEU A 68 25.30 -27.76 -33.33
N PRO A 69 26.60 -27.62 -32.98
CA PRO A 69 27.36 -28.73 -32.42
C PRO A 69 26.72 -29.20 -31.11
N GLU A 70 26.95 -30.45 -30.73
CA GLU A 70 26.24 -31.08 -29.62
C GLU A 70 26.33 -30.30 -28.30
N ARG A 71 27.52 -29.81 -27.93
CA ARG A 71 27.70 -28.98 -26.73
C ARG A 71 26.85 -27.70 -26.77
N ALA A 72 26.79 -27.01 -27.91
CA ALA A 72 25.97 -25.81 -28.06
C ALA A 72 24.48 -26.13 -28.04
N ALA A 73 24.06 -27.28 -28.57
CA ALA A 73 22.68 -27.75 -28.49
C ALA A 73 22.26 -28.06 -27.05
N VAL A 74 23.14 -28.70 -26.26
CA VAL A 74 22.90 -28.93 -24.81
C VAL A 74 22.74 -27.61 -24.08
N ILE A 75 23.65 -26.64 -24.31
CA ILE A 75 23.58 -25.31 -23.68
C ILE A 75 22.28 -24.59 -24.08
N ALA A 76 21.93 -24.56 -25.36
CA ALA A 76 20.70 -23.92 -25.83
C ALA A 76 19.46 -24.52 -25.17
N ARG A 77 19.39 -25.85 -25.03
CA ARG A 77 18.30 -26.52 -24.32
C ARG A 77 18.27 -26.17 -22.84
N ALA A 78 19.43 -26.13 -22.17
CA ALA A 78 19.53 -25.77 -20.76
C ALA A 78 19.08 -24.32 -20.52
N VAL A 79 19.48 -23.39 -21.39
CA VAL A 79 19.04 -21.98 -21.34
C VAL A 79 17.54 -21.86 -21.51
N LEU A 80 16.94 -22.59 -22.45
CA LEU A 80 15.48 -22.58 -22.63
C LEU A 80 14.75 -23.17 -21.40
N ILE A 81 15.28 -24.21 -20.76
CA ILE A 81 14.73 -24.75 -19.50
C ILE A 81 14.84 -23.71 -18.39
N ALA A 82 15.99 -23.06 -18.25
CA ALA A 82 16.20 -22.03 -17.25
C ALA A 82 15.23 -20.85 -17.46
N ALA A 83 15.08 -20.38 -18.70
CA ALA A 83 14.16 -19.31 -19.06
C ALA A 83 12.69 -19.70 -18.80
N LEU A 84 12.28 -20.93 -19.15
CA LEU A 84 10.95 -21.44 -18.81
C LEU A 84 10.70 -21.39 -17.30
N LEU A 85 11.64 -21.88 -16.49
CA LEU A 85 11.49 -21.95 -15.04
C LEU A 85 11.51 -20.56 -14.38
N ILE A 86 12.39 -19.67 -14.83
CA ILE A 86 12.42 -18.27 -14.36
C ILE A 86 11.11 -17.57 -14.74
N GLY A 87 10.64 -17.73 -15.99
CA GLY A 87 9.36 -17.20 -16.42
C GLY A 87 8.20 -17.69 -15.57
N LEU A 88 8.16 -19.00 -15.25
CA LEU A 88 7.15 -19.56 -14.35
C LEU A 88 7.25 -19.01 -12.93
N LEU A 89 8.46 -18.82 -12.40
CA LEU A 89 8.66 -18.22 -11.07
C LEU A 89 8.15 -16.78 -11.02
N GLN A 90 8.36 -16.01 -12.09
CA GLN A 90 7.84 -14.64 -12.22
C GLN A 90 6.31 -14.56 -12.34
N LEU A 91 5.65 -15.68 -12.66
CA LEU A 91 4.19 -15.76 -12.67
C LEU A 91 3.63 -16.14 -11.30
N ILE A 92 4.44 -16.59 -10.36
CA ILE A 92 3.99 -16.98 -9.03
C ILE A 92 4.07 -15.76 -8.12
N ASP A 93 2.97 -15.40 -7.45
CA ASP A 93 2.96 -14.45 -6.33
C ASP A 93 3.74 -15.05 -5.17
N LEU A 94 5.07 -14.89 -5.19
CA LEU A 94 5.97 -15.46 -4.20
C LEU A 94 5.73 -14.84 -2.82
N GLU A 95 5.45 -13.53 -2.75
CA GLU A 95 5.10 -12.87 -1.49
C GLU A 95 3.82 -13.47 -0.90
N GLY A 96 2.78 -13.60 -1.71
CA GLY A 96 1.51 -14.21 -1.35
C GLY A 96 1.67 -15.68 -0.95
N LEU A 97 2.52 -16.44 -1.65
CA LEU A 97 2.83 -17.82 -1.33
C LEU A 97 3.57 -17.94 0.02
N VAL A 98 4.61 -17.13 0.25
CA VAL A 98 5.32 -17.12 1.54
C VAL A 98 4.39 -16.67 2.65
N GLN A 99 3.54 -15.66 2.44
CA GLN A 99 2.52 -15.28 3.42
C GLN A 99 1.56 -16.44 3.70
N ALA A 100 1.03 -17.09 2.67
CA ALA A 100 0.13 -18.23 2.85
C ALA A 100 0.77 -19.43 3.58
N ILE A 101 2.08 -19.62 3.46
CA ILE A 101 2.82 -20.68 4.16
C ILE A 101 3.21 -20.27 5.59
N THR A 102 3.51 -18.99 5.82
CA THR A 102 4.08 -18.48 7.08
C THR A 102 3.08 -17.76 7.98
N THR A 103 1.83 -17.61 7.55
CA THR A 103 0.76 -17.00 8.32
C THR A 103 -0.52 -17.83 8.24
N ASP A 104 -1.54 -17.42 8.98
CA ASP A 104 -2.85 -18.03 9.05
C ASP A 104 -3.77 -17.68 7.87
N ARG A 105 -3.26 -16.97 6.86
CA ARG A 105 -4.02 -16.54 5.68
C ARG A 105 -4.46 -17.72 4.82
N ARG A 106 -5.59 -18.34 5.17
CA ARG A 106 -6.16 -19.49 4.46
C ARG A 106 -6.88 -19.02 3.18
N GLY A 107 -6.66 -19.73 2.07
CA GLY A 107 -7.65 -19.79 1.00
C GLY A 107 -7.53 -18.80 -0.15
N ARG A 108 -6.40 -18.11 -0.36
CA ARG A 108 -6.10 -17.63 -1.72
C ARG A 108 -5.38 -18.75 -2.47
N ALA A 109 -6.02 -19.25 -3.52
CA ALA A 109 -5.35 -20.07 -4.53
C ALA A 109 -4.07 -19.34 -4.97
N LEU A 110 -3.02 -20.08 -5.33
CA LEU A 110 -1.83 -19.54 -6.01
C LEU A 110 -2.29 -18.54 -7.07
N ARG A 111 -2.15 -17.24 -6.75
CA ARG A 111 -2.54 -16.19 -7.69
C ARG A 111 -1.38 -16.09 -8.65
N MET A 112 -1.70 -16.20 -9.95
CA MET A 112 -0.72 -15.88 -10.96
C MET A 112 -0.56 -14.36 -10.99
N GLU A 113 0.66 -13.88 -10.80
CA GLU A 113 0.97 -12.46 -11.01
C GLU A 113 0.78 -12.09 -12.46
N GLU A 114 0.29 -10.86 -12.68
CA GLU A 114 0.10 -10.26 -14.00
C GLU A 114 1.46 -9.77 -14.55
N ASN A 115 2.40 -10.71 -14.72
CA ASN A 115 3.74 -10.45 -15.19
C ASN A 115 3.88 -10.87 -16.66
N TYR A 116 3.63 -9.93 -17.58
CA TYR A 116 3.69 -10.21 -19.02
C TYR A 116 5.05 -10.71 -19.48
N PHE A 117 6.15 -10.21 -18.89
CA PHE A 117 7.49 -10.66 -19.25
C PHE A 117 7.72 -12.12 -18.86
N GLY A 118 7.32 -12.50 -17.65
CA GLY A 118 7.33 -13.90 -17.20
C GLY A 118 6.48 -14.81 -18.10
N LEU A 119 5.31 -14.31 -18.53
CA LEU A 119 4.43 -15.03 -19.46
C LEU A 119 5.07 -15.24 -20.84
N PHE A 120 5.63 -14.19 -21.44
CA PHE A 120 6.32 -14.26 -22.72
C PHE A 120 7.48 -15.25 -22.67
N MET A 121 8.34 -15.13 -21.65
CA MET A 121 9.48 -16.02 -21.46
C MET A 121 9.04 -17.48 -21.31
N THR A 122 7.98 -17.73 -20.53
CA THR A 122 7.40 -19.07 -20.32
C THR A 122 6.90 -19.66 -21.63
N CYS A 123 6.02 -18.95 -22.35
CA CYS A 123 5.40 -19.43 -23.57
C CYS A 123 6.42 -19.65 -24.70
N ASP A 124 7.32 -18.68 -24.93
CA ASP A 124 8.33 -18.78 -25.98
C ASP A 124 9.30 -19.94 -25.72
N SER A 125 9.75 -20.08 -24.47
CA SER A 125 10.67 -21.15 -24.08
C SER A 125 10.00 -22.51 -24.15
N LEU A 126 8.73 -22.64 -23.73
CA LEU A 126 7.97 -23.88 -23.81
C LEU A 126 7.82 -24.36 -25.27
N VAL A 127 7.43 -23.45 -26.16
CA VAL A 127 7.24 -23.76 -27.58
C VAL A 127 8.59 -24.08 -28.25
N ALA A 128 9.65 -23.32 -27.95
CA ALA A 128 11.02 -23.61 -28.38
C ALA A 128 11.51 -24.97 -27.89
N LEU A 129 11.26 -25.32 -26.62
CA LEU A 129 11.58 -26.62 -26.03
C LEU A 129 10.91 -27.76 -26.78
N PHE A 130 9.62 -27.66 -27.08
CA PHE A 130 8.91 -28.68 -27.84
C PHE A 130 9.58 -28.97 -29.19
N TRP A 131 10.15 -27.96 -29.83
CA TRP A 131 10.92 -28.13 -31.06
C TRP A 131 12.29 -28.77 -30.81
N VAL A 132 13.10 -28.17 -29.92
CA VAL A 132 14.49 -28.61 -29.72
C VAL A 132 14.58 -30.00 -29.09
N MET A 133 13.54 -30.44 -28.39
CA MET A 133 13.49 -31.75 -27.76
C MET A 133 13.39 -32.92 -28.75
N ARG A 134 13.08 -32.67 -30.02
CA ARG A 134 13.00 -33.71 -31.07
C ARG A 134 14.36 -34.33 -31.42
N ARG A 135 15.45 -33.59 -31.21
CA ARG A 135 16.82 -34.10 -31.39
C ARG A 135 17.24 -34.83 -30.11
N ARG A 136 17.53 -36.12 -30.22
CA ARG A 136 18.20 -36.86 -29.14
C ARG A 136 19.63 -36.33 -29.02
N LEU A 137 20.05 -36.00 -27.81
CA LEU A 137 21.41 -35.62 -27.46
C LEU A 137 21.95 -36.71 -26.53
N GLU A 138 23.25 -37.02 -26.59
CA GLU A 138 23.83 -37.99 -25.68
C GLU A 138 23.79 -37.47 -24.23
N GLN A 139 23.45 -38.36 -23.30
CA GLN A 139 23.08 -38.05 -21.92
C GLN A 139 24.28 -37.65 -21.04
N GLN A 140 25.49 -37.50 -21.62
CA GLN A 140 26.76 -37.36 -20.90
C GLN A 140 27.00 -35.98 -20.26
N ASN A 141 26.17 -34.97 -20.54
CA ASN A 141 26.38 -33.57 -20.09
C ASN A 141 25.35 -33.09 -19.04
N TRP A 142 24.94 -33.95 -18.12
CA TRP A 142 23.95 -33.60 -17.08
C TRP A 142 24.45 -32.50 -16.14
N LEU A 143 25.73 -32.53 -15.71
CA LEU A 143 26.32 -31.51 -14.83
C LEU A 143 26.26 -30.10 -15.43
N LEU A 144 26.60 -29.97 -16.72
CA LEU A 144 26.55 -28.69 -17.43
C LEU A 144 25.11 -28.18 -17.53
N THR A 145 24.18 -29.07 -17.87
CA THR A 145 22.75 -28.75 -17.95
C THR A 145 22.21 -28.29 -16.59
N SER A 146 22.48 -29.05 -15.53
CA SER A 146 22.09 -28.71 -14.17
C SER A 146 22.67 -27.39 -13.72
N THR A 147 23.94 -27.10 -14.02
CA THR A 147 24.58 -25.83 -13.64
C THR A 147 23.90 -24.63 -14.32
N ILE A 148 23.66 -24.72 -15.64
CA ILE A 148 23.02 -23.65 -16.41
C ILE A 148 21.58 -23.41 -15.98
N VAL A 149 20.88 -24.45 -15.49
CA VAL A 149 19.51 -24.31 -14.99
C VAL A 149 19.48 -23.80 -13.56
N VAL A 150 20.25 -24.40 -12.66
CA VAL A 150 20.19 -24.13 -11.22
C VAL A 150 20.77 -22.75 -10.87
N VAL A 151 21.89 -22.34 -11.47
CA VAL A 151 22.54 -21.07 -11.10
C VAL A 151 21.65 -19.86 -11.37
N PRO A 152 21.03 -19.69 -12.56
CA PRO A 152 20.13 -18.56 -12.82
C PRO A 152 18.87 -18.59 -11.95
N ILE A 153 18.31 -19.77 -11.68
CA ILE A 153 17.16 -19.89 -10.77
C ILE A 153 17.55 -19.49 -9.35
N ALA A 154 18.68 -19.98 -8.85
CA ALA A 154 19.18 -19.62 -7.53
C ALA A 154 19.48 -18.12 -7.43
N ALA A 155 20.08 -17.53 -8.46
CA ALA A 155 20.33 -16.09 -8.53
C ALA A 155 19.03 -15.27 -8.55
N PHE A 156 18.04 -15.68 -9.35
CA PHE A 156 16.72 -15.06 -9.41
C PHE A 156 16.03 -15.12 -8.05
N LEU A 157 15.98 -16.30 -7.44
CA LEU A 157 15.43 -16.47 -6.10
C LEU A 157 16.19 -15.60 -5.10
N MET A 158 17.52 -15.62 -5.05
CA MET A 158 18.27 -14.78 -4.10
C MET A 158 18.00 -13.28 -4.27
N SER A 159 17.82 -12.78 -5.50
CA SER A 159 17.44 -11.38 -5.72
C SER A 159 16.05 -11.08 -5.19
N ASP A 160 15.10 -11.98 -5.39
CA ASP A 160 13.70 -11.78 -5.00
C ASP A 160 13.48 -12.00 -3.48
N PHE A 161 14.21 -12.94 -2.89
CA PHE A 161 14.26 -13.19 -1.45
C PHE A 161 14.80 -12.00 -0.66
N SER A 162 15.61 -11.13 -1.26
CA SER A 162 15.99 -9.88 -0.59
C SER A 162 14.78 -8.95 -0.35
N GLY A 163 13.77 -9.02 -1.23
CA GLY A 163 12.48 -8.34 -1.05
C GLY A 163 11.55 -9.01 -0.03
N LEU A 164 11.74 -10.32 0.22
CA LEU A 164 11.00 -11.07 1.25
C LEU A 164 11.37 -10.67 2.68
N GLY A 165 12.36 -9.77 2.88
CA GLY A 165 12.62 -9.14 4.18
C GLY A 165 11.34 -8.60 4.84
N ARG A 166 10.45 -8.00 4.04
CA ARG A 166 9.13 -7.52 4.47
C ARG A 166 8.22 -8.60 5.04
N VAL A 167 8.35 -9.83 4.56
CA VAL A 167 7.56 -10.96 5.06
C VAL A 167 8.12 -11.47 6.39
N THR A 168 9.42 -11.27 6.65
CA THR A 168 10.08 -11.65 7.91
C THR A 168 10.14 -10.55 8.96
N GLU A 169 9.73 -9.32 8.62
CA GLU A 169 9.68 -8.20 9.54
C GLU A 169 8.77 -8.52 10.76
N PRO A 170 9.12 -8.00 11.94
CA PRO A 170 8.36 -8.28 13.17
C PRO A 170 6.93 -7.74 13.11
N PHE A 171 6.71 -6.70 12.32
CA PHE A 171 5.43 -6.05 12.10
C PHE A 171 5.18 -5.89 10.60
N GLN A 172 3.95 -6.11 10.17
CA GLN A 172 3.51 -5.89 8.80
C GLN A 172 2.24 -5.06 8.82
N PHE A 173 2.20 -4.00 8.01
CA PHE A 173 0.99 -3.22 7.80
C PHE A 173 -0.11 -4.10 7.19
N GLY A 174 -1.27 -4.11 7.84
CA GLY A 174 -2.48 -4.77 7.35
C GLY A 174 -3.33 -3.81 6.52
N ARG A 175 -3.95 -2.85 7.19
CA ARG A 175 -4.82 -1.82 6.59
C ARG A 175 -4.94 -0.60 7.51
N GLN A 176 -5.47 0.48 6.94
CA GLN A 176 -5.89 1.66 7.67
C GLN A 176 -7.41 1.84 7.52
N GLY A 177 -8.06 2.24 8.60
CA GLY A 177 -9.48 2.58 8.65
C GLY A 177 -9.69 3.95 9.28
N HIS A 178 -10.94 4.40 9.27
CA HIS A 178 -11.38 5.60 9.99
C HIS A 178 -12.18 5.16 11.21
N GLY A 179 -12.04 5.90 12.31
CA GLY A 179 -12.90 5.72 13.48
C GLY A 179 -14.30 6.30 13.25
N LEU A 180 -15.06 6.43 14.32
CA LEU A 180 -16.42 6.95 14.26
C LEU A 180 -16.45 8.45 14.02
N GLU A 181 -15.49 9.17 14.60
CA GLU A 181 -15.41 10.61 14.53
C GLU A 181 -14.39 11.07 13.48
N ARG A 182 -14.46 12.35 13.12
CA ARG A 182 -13.48 12.93 12.20
C ARG A 182 -12.21 13.22 13.00
N GLY A 183 -11.08 12.74 12.50
CA GLY A 183 -9.79 12.81 13.22
C GLY A 183 -9.37 11.43 13.71
N ASP A 184 -10.34 10.57 14.02
CA ASP A 184 -10.07 9.20 14.44
C ASP A 184 -9.56 8.34 13.27
N SER A 185 -8.42 7.71 13.47
CA SER A 185 -7.87 6.73 12.54
C SER A 185 -7.60 5.41 13.22
N GLU A 186 -7.80 4.33 12.48
CA GLU A 186 -7.47 2.99 12.92
C GLU A 186 -6.34 2.43 12.06
N LEU A 187 -5.33 1.83 12.69
CA LEU A 187 -4.22 1.17 12.02
C LEU A 187 -4.17 -0.29 12.46
N TRP A 188 -4.25 -1.21 11.52
CA TRP A 188 -4.27 -2.64 11.79
C TRP A 188 -2.93 -3.26 11.37
N ILE A 189 -2.23 -3.86 12.33
CA ILE A 189 -0.87 -4.36 12.17
C ILE A 189 -0.81 -5.84 12.51
N TYR A 190 -0.29 -6.63 11.57
CA TYR A 190 0.09 -8.01 11.84
C TYR A 190 1.42 -8.01 12.58
N ALA A 191 1.44 -8.64 13.75
CA ALA A 191 2.63 -8.74 14.59
C ALA A 191 3.05 -10.21 14.71
N ARG A 192 4.28 -10.51 14.28
CA ARG A 192 4.92 -11.81 14.49
C ARG A 192 5.52 -11.93 15.89
N MET A 193 5.91 -10.80 16.46
CA MET A 193 6.37 -10.73 17.84
C MET A 193 5.20 -10.90 18.80
N LYS A 194 5.38 -11.76 19.82
CA LYS A 194 4.40 -11.89 20.89
C LYS A 194 4.35 -10.62 21.75
N PRO A 195 3.18 -10.27 22.32
CA PRO A 195 3.05 -9.09 23.17
C PRO A 195 3.92 -9.11 24.43
N ASP A 196 4.29 -10.31 24.92
CA ASP A 196 5.15 -10.51 26.09
C ASP A 196 6.65 -10.57 25.74
N ALA A 197 7.00 -10.50 24.46
CA ALA A 197 8.40 -10.53 24.03
C ALA A 197 9.13 -9.27 24.51
N ALA A 198 10.34 -9.44 25.03
CA ALA A 198 11.20 -8.32 25.41
C ALA A 198 11.42 -7.40 24.19
N GLY A 199 11.11 -6.11 24.35
CA GLY A 199 11.24 -5.10 23.30
C GLY A 199 10.04 -4.99 22.35
N PHE A 200 8.95 -5.72 22.55
CA PHE A 200 7.74 -5.60 21.70
C PHE A 200 7.26 -4.14 21.59
N GLN A 201 7.02 -3.46 22.71
CA GLN A 201 6.50 -2.09 22.72
C GLN A 201 7.47 -1.10 22.04
N GLN A 202 8.78 -1.25 22.26
CA GLN A 202 9.79 -0.39 21.64
C GLN A 202 9.82 -0.58 20.12
N ALA A 203 9.83 -1.83 19.66
CA ALA A 203 9.87 -2.16 18.25
C ALA A 203 8.55 -1.77 17.55
N ALA A 204 7.41 -1.97 18.23
CA ALA A 204 6.11 -1.52 17.76
C ALA A 204 6.07 0.01 17.65
N ARG A 205 6.56 0.75 18.66
CA ARG A 205 6.62 2.21 18.60
C ARG A 205 7.48 2.70 17.44
N ALA A 206 8.66 2.13 17.26
CA ALA A 206 9.52 2.47 16.12
C ALA A 206 8.85 2.21 14.75
N PHE A 207 8.02 1.18 14.65
CA PHE A 207 7.29 0.87 13.42
C PHE A 207 6.12 1.83 13.15
N VAL A 208 5.40 2.25 14.20
CA VAL A 208 4.23 3.12 14.09
C VAL A 208 4.57 4.60 14.06
N ASP A 209 5.82 4.98 14.36
CA ASP A 209 6.30 6.37 14.40
C ASP A 209 5.96 7.15 13.11
N GLN A 210 6.09 6.51 11.95
CA GLN A 210 5.70 7.07 10.64
C GLN A 210 4.19 7.37 10.48
N PHE A 211 3.37 6.94 11.45
CA PHE A 211 1.93 7.16 11.52
C PHE A 211 1.55 8.05 12.72
N ASP A 212 2.52 8.64 13.43
CA ASP A 212 2.22 9.48 14.60
C ASP A 212 1.23 10.61 14.22
N PRO A 213 0.09 10.74 14.92
CA PRO A 213 -0.91 11.78 14.63
C PRO A 213 -0.32 13.19 14.67
N ARG A 214 0.72 13.43 15.48
CA ARG A 214 1.40 14.73 15.61
C ARG A 214 2.11 15.17 14.33
N GLU A 215 2.35 14.25 13.41
CA GLU A 215 2.99 14.51 12.11
C GLU A 215 1.99 14.44 10.94
N ARG A 216 0.67 14.34 11.18
CA ARG A 216 -0.35 14.06 10.16
C ARG A 216 -1.60 14.92 10.24
N SER A 217 -1.85 15.71 9.19
CA SER A 217 -2.87 16.78 9.19
C SER A 217 -4.33 16.30 9.21
N ASN A 218 -4.56 14.99 9.18
CA ASN A 218 -5.87 14.38 9.06
C ASN A 218 -6.13 13.27 10.09
N THR A 219 -5.25 13.15 11.09
CA THR A 219 -5.39 12.17 12.16
C THR A 219 -5.10 12.86 13.48
N ASP A 220 -6.15 13.09 14.26
CA ASP A 220 -6.04 13.68 15.60
C ASP A 220 -5.75 12.55 16.61
N ASP A 221 -6.52 11.45 16.51
CA ASP A 221 -6.38 10.27 17.36
C ASP A 221 -6.11 9.02 16.52
N LEU A 222 -5.20 8.16 16.97
CA LEU A 222 -4.84 6.93 16.27
C LEU A 222 -4.89 5.71 17.21
N ALA A 223 -5.78 4.77 16.88
CA ALA A 223 -5.80 3.44 17.47
C ALA A 223 -5.01 2.46 16.62
N VAL A 224 -3.93 1.90 17.16
CA VAL A 224 -3.13 0.86 16.50
C VAL A 224 -3.47 -0.51 17.08
N PHE A 225 -4.14 -1.35 16.30
CA PHE A 225 -4.54 -2.71 16.66
C PHE A 225 -3.50 -3.73 16.20
N PHE A 226 -2.95 -4.49 17.14
CA PHE A 226 -2.00 -5.58 16.87
C PHE A 226 -2.67 -6.94 16.94
N SER A 227 -2.50 -7.75 15.89
CA SER A 227 -3.00 -9.13 15.82
C SER A 227 -1.91 -10.07 15.32
N ASP A 228 -1.95 -11.32 15.76
CA ASP A 228 -1.10 -12.40 15.28
C ASP A 228 -1.75 -13.17 14.12
N SER A 229 -2.82 -12.60 13.56
CA SER A 229 -3.54 -13.08 12.38
C SER A 229 -3.42 -12.07 11.24
N LEU A 230 -2.75 -12.47 10.16
CA LEU A 230 -2.65 -11.63 8.96
C LEU A 230 -4.00 -11.51 8.26
N ASP A 231 -4.84 -12.54 8.36
CA ASP A 231 -6.18 -12.51 7.80
C ASP A 231 -7.09 -11.51 8.52
N THR A 232 -7.03 -11.48 9.85
CA THR A 232 -7.74 -10.50 10.69
C THR A 232 -7.42 -9.07 10.26
N VAL A 233 -6.14 -8.71 10.23
CA VAL A 233 -5.77 -7.31 9.94
C VAL A 233 -6.03 -6.88 8.50
N LYS A 234 -6.16 -7.82 7.55
CA LYS A 234 -6.45 -7.49 6.14
C LYS A 234 -7.93 -7.55 5.80
N ASN A 235 -8.66 -8.52 6.34
CA ASN A 235 -10.00 -8.87 5.86
C ASN A 235 -11.08 -8.80 6.94
N ASN A 236 -10.74 -8.87 8.24
CA ASN A 236 -11.73 -8.98 9.31
C ASN A 236 -11.43 -8.04 10.51
N PRO A 237 -12.00 -6.80 10.54
CA PRO A 237 -11.86 -5.85 11.66
C PRO A 237 -12.23 -6.38 13.04
N ASP A 238 -13.06 -7.41 13.05
CA ASP A 238 -13.67 -7.91 14.26
C ASP A 238 -12.96 -9.16 14.77
N GLY A 239 -11.83 -9.53 14.15
CA GLY A 239 -10.99 -10.62 14.60
C GLY A 239 -10.16 -10.28 15.84
N ASP A 240 -9.43 -11.27 16.32
CA ASP A 240 -8.70 -11.21 17.58
C ASP A 240 -7.55 -10.20 17.51
N VAL A 241 -7.69 -9.12 18.29
CA VAL A 241 -6.63 -8.17 18.61
C VAL A 241 -6.08 -8.55 19.98
N PHE A 242 -4.76 -8.66 20.12
CA PHE A 242 -4.15 -9.01 21.41
C PHE A 242 -3.62 -7.78 22.18
N ARG A 243 -3.33 -6.68 21.48
CA ARG A 243 -2.91 -5.39 22.05
C ARG A 243 -3.41 -4.23 21.19
N THR A 244 -3.67 -3.11 21.85
CA THR A 244 -3.90 -1.80 21.22
C THR A 244 -2.92 -0.78 21.77
N LEU A 245 -2.41 0.10 20.90
CA LEU A 245 -1.70 1.32 21.27
C LEU A 245 -2.53 2.52 20.83
N CYS A 246 -2.81 3.43 21.75
CA CYS A 246 -3.49 4.69 21.49
C CYS A 246 -2.47 5.84 21.43
N LEU A 247 -2.55 6.64 20.37
CA LEU A 247 -1.70 7.81 20.12
C LEU A 247 -2.60 9.03 19.90
N TYR A 248 -2.15 10.18 20.39
CA TYR A 248 -2.94 11.42 20.43
C TYR A 248 -2.10 12.62 19.95
N ASP A 249 -2.71 13.50 19.16
CA ASP A 249 -2.08 14.71 18.63
C ASP A 249 -1.68 15.72 19.73
N ASP A 250 -2.48 15.87 20.77
CA ASP A 250 -2.39 16.95 21.75
C ASP A 250 -1.34 16.73 22.84
N GLY A 251 -0.48 15.73 22.65
CA GLY A 251 0.59 15.37 23.58
C GLY A 251 0.12 14.53 24.77
N THR A 252 -1.16 14.09 24.79
CA THR A 252 -1.62 13.08 25.75
C THR A 252 -0.70 11.85 25.70
N PRO A 253 -0.22 11.33 26.86
CA PRO A 253 0.66 10.18 26.89
C PRO A 253 0.05 8.96 26.21
N ASP A 254 0.88 8.19 25.52
CA ASP A 254 0.40 7.03 24.79
C ASP A 254 -0.11 5.94 25.75
N GLU A 255 -1.23 5.31 25.39
CA GLU A 255 -1.85 4.27 26.21
C GLU A 255 -1.75 2.91 25.54
N TRP A 256 -1.49 1.88 26.35
CA TRP A 256 -1.47 0.48 25.90
C TRP A 256 -2.60 -0.28 26.55
N HIS A 257 -3.40 -0.96 25.74
CA HIS A 257 -4.50 -1.82 26.21
C HIS A 257 -4.26 -3.28 25.84
N GLU A 258 -4.78 -4.16 26.68
CA GLU A 258 -4.94 -5.57 26.32
C GLU A 258 -6.16 -5.74 25.42
N GLY A 259 -6.05 -6.57 24.38
CA GLY A 259 -7.16 -6.79 23.46
C GLY A 259 -7.42 -5.60 22.54
N LYS A 260 -8.67 -5.48 22.06
CA LYS A 260 -9.18 -4.33 21.30
C LYS A 260 -9.58 -3.22 22.28
N GLY A 261 -8.64 -2.32 22.58
CA GLY A 261 -8.85 -1.16 23.44
C GLY A 261 -9.70 -0.06 22.79
N ASP A 262 -10.37 0.73 23.61
CA ASP A 262 -11.11 1.92 23.20
C ASP A 262 -10.24 3.16 23.41
N CYS A 263 -9.66 3.65 22.31
CA CYS A 263 -8.78 4.82 22.33
C CYS A 263 -9.52 6.14 22.27
N PHE A 264 -10.80 6.13 21.86
CA PHE A 264 -11.49 7.33 21.41
C PHE A 264 -12.54 7.81 22.41
N SER A 265 -13.33 6.91 23.04
CA SER A 265 -14.50 7.36 23.82
C SER A 265 -14.18 8.20 25.06
N ASN A 266 -12.94 8.13 25.57
CA ASN A 266 -12.51 8.89 26.76
C ASN A 266 -11.55 10.04 26.42
N HIS A 267 -11.31 10.30 25.13
CA HIS A 267 -10.44 11.37 24.66
C HIS A 267 -11.26 12.31 23.78
N ASP A 268 -11.22 13.61 24.11
CA ASP A 268 -11.86 14.62 23.27
C ASP A 268 -10.78 15.17 22.33
N SER A 269 -10.77 14.74 21.07
CA SER A 269 -9.84 15.25 20.03
C SER A 269 -9.96 16.77 19.84
N PHE A 270 -8.96 17.42 19.23
CA PHE A 270 -9.06 18.84 18.86
C PHE A 270 -10.32 19.11 18.03
N THR A 271 -10.58 18.28 17.01
CA THR A 271 -11.78 18.40 16.16
C THR A 271 -13.08 18.29 16.98
N ASP A 272 -13.15 17.42 17.98
CA ASP A 272 -14.34 17.26 18.83
C ASP A 272 -14.57 18.43 19.76
N ARG A 273 -13.51 18.90 20.42
CA ARG A 273 -13.56 20.10 21.27
C ARG A 273 -13.98 21.30 20.43
N PHE A 274 -13.36 21.49 19.26
CA PHE A 274 -13.66 22.58 18.34
C PHE A 274 -15.12 22.53 17.87
N ARG A 275 -15.61 21.38 17.39
CA ARG A 275 -16.97 21.20 16.87
C ARG A 275 -18.01 21.43 17.98
N ARG A 276 -17.82 20.85 19.16
CA ARG A 276 -18.72 21.01 20.32
C ARG A 276 -18.80 22.48 20.74
N ARG A 277 -17.65 23.15 20.81
CA ARG A 277 -17.57 24.57 21.17
C ARG A 277 -18.21 25.46 20.11
N THR A 278 -17.95 25.20 18.84
CA THR A 278 -18.53 25.93 17.70
C THR A 278 -20.05 25.85 17.69
N ASN A 279 -20.62 24.64 17.83
CA ASN A 279 -22.07 24.45 17.88
C ASN A 279 -22.70 25.22 19.05
N THR A 280 -22.06 25.18 20.23
CA THR A 280 -22.55 25.89 21.41
C THR A 280 -22.52 27.40 21.23
N LEU A 281 -21.47 27.95 20.61
CA LEU A 281 -21.29 29.39 20.46
C LEU A 281 -22.15 29.99 19.35
N PHE A 282 -22.30 29.30 18.21
CA PHE A 282 -23.12 29.79 17.10
C PHE A 282 -24.62 29.84 17.43
N GLU A 283 -25.08 29.13 18.45
CA GLU A 283 -26.44 29.26 18.97
C GLU A 283 -26.63 30.47 19.89
N LYS A 284 -25.54 31.02 20.47
CA LYS A 284 -25.61 32.07 21.50
C LYS A 284 -25.26 33.46 21.00
N VAL A 285 -24.30 33.57 20.08
CA VAL A 285 -23.72 34.85 19.65
C VAL A 285 -23.49 34.88 18.12
N PRO A 286 -23.31 36.07 17.51
CA PRO A 286 -22.95 36.19 16.10
C PRO A 286 -21.69 35.37 15.72
N THR A 287 -21.66 34.86 14.50
CA THR A 287 -20.61 33.94 14.01
C THR A 287 -19.20 34.49 14.17
N ASP A 288 -18.97 35.77 13.92
CA ASP A 288 -17.66 36.41 14.04
C ASP A 288 -17.21 36.55 15.51
N VAL A 289 -18.12 36.87 16.43
CA VAL A 289 -17.84 36.87 17.88
C VAL A 289 -17.54 35.45 18.37
N ALA A 290 -18.33 34.46 17.94
CA ALA A 290 -18.08 33.05 18.26
C ALA A 290 -16.71 32.59 17.74
N MET A 291 -16.36 32.90 16.49
CA MET A 291 -15.06 32.55 15.92
C MET A 291 -13.91 33.24 16.65
N TYR A 292 -14.04 34.49 17.06
CA TYR A 292 -13.04 35.17 17.89
C TYR A 292 -12.81 34.46 19.23
N VAL A 293 -13.90 34.06 19.91
CA VAL A 293 -13.80 33.29 21.16
C VAL A 293 -13.11 31.95 20.93
N ILE A 294 -13.47 31.24 19.86
CA ILE A 294 -12.82 29.97 19.50
C ILE A 294 -11.33 30.18 19.22
N PHE A 295 -10.95 31.19 18.44
CA PHE A 295 -9.53 31.47 18.20
C PHE A 295 -8.80 31.84 19.49
N THR A 296 -9.42 32.62 20.37
CA THR A 296 -8.80 32.97 21.66
C THR A 296 -8.63 31.74 22.53
N GLU A 297 -9.64 30.89 22.66
CA GLU A 297 -9.58 29.70 23.51
C GLU A 297 -8.59 28.64 23.01
N PHE A 298 -8.56 28.41 21.70
CA PHE A 298 -7.75 27.35 21.13
C PHE A 298 -6.34 27.81 20.75
N CYS A 299 -6.11 29.09 20.45
CA CYS A 299 -4.81 29.57 19.95
C CYS A 299 -4.00 30.36 20.97
N ASP A 300 -4.56 30.68 22.15
CA ASP A 300 -3.80 31.36 23.20
C ASP A 300 -2.63 30.49 23.68
N GLY A 301 -1.44 31.10 23.75
CA GLY A 301 -0.20 30.43 24.17
C GLY A 301 0.39 29.42 23.19
N VAL A 302 -0.18 29.23 22.00
CA VAL A 302 0.35 28.32 20.98
C VAL A 302 1.54 28.97 20.27
N GLU A 303 2.76 28.52 20.57
CA GLU A 303 3.97 28.97 19.87
C GLU A 303 4.07 28.32 18.49
N ILE A 304 3.73 29.12 17.49
CA ILE A 304 3.82 28.78 16.07
C ILE A 304 5.30 28.94 15.65
N VAL A 305 6.07 27.83 15.62
CA VAL A 305 7.48 27.78 15.18
C VAL A 305 7.58 27.50 13.68
N ASP A 306 8.12 28.46 12.92
CA ASP A 306 7.97 28.75 11.47
C ASP A 306 8.30 27.65 10.43
N ARG A 307 8.46 26.36 10.80
CA ARG A 307 9.03 25.35 9.88
C ARG A 307 8.37 23.96 9.82
N SER A 308 7.30 23.65 10.55
CA SER A 308 6.68 22.31 10.46
C SER A 308 5.17 22.24 10.65
N TYR A 309 4.40 23.26 10.24
CA TYR A 309 2.94 23.25 10.43
C TYR A 309 2.17 22.27 9.54
N TYR A 310 2.80 21.75 8.48
CA TYR A 310 2.15 20.78 7.61
C TYR A 310 2.03 19.46 8.34
N GLY A 311 0.85 19.20 8.92
CA GLY A 311 0.64 17.97 9.66
C GLY A 311 -0.15 18.10 10.95
N ASP A 312 -0.37 19.29 11.50
CA ASP A 312 -1.09 19.43 12.77
C ASP A 312 -2.33 20.30 12.54
N SER A 313 -3.51 19.71 12.72
CA SER A 313 -4.80 20.36 12.47
C SER A 313 -5.02 21.57 13.38
N HIS A 314 -4.50 21.53 14.61
CA HIS A 314 -4.58 22.61 15.59
C HIS A 314 -3.62 23.75 15.22
N LEU A 315 -2.36 23.44 14.88
CA LEU A 315 -1.41 24.46 14.45
C LEU A 315 -1.83 25.14 13.13
N GLU A 316 -2.34 24.38 12.17
CA GLU A 316 -2.89 24.92 10.92
C GLU A 316 -4.08 25.86 11.19
N PHE A 317 -4.94 25.51 12.15
CA PHE A 317 -6.07 26.35 12.54
C PHE A 317 -5.63 27.70 13.14
N CYS A 318 -4.59 27.68 13.97
CA CYS A 318 -4.06 28.86 14.65
C CYS A 318 -3.09 29.71 13.80
N HIS A 319 -2.57 29.15 12.71
CA HIS A 319 -1.60 29.82 11.85
C HIS A 319 -2.13 31.14 11.25
N GLY A 320 -1.36 32.21 11.44
CA GLY A 320 -1.62 33.53 10.85
C GLY A 320 -2.84 34.27 11.42
N LYS A 321 -3.29 33.92 12.63
CA LYS A 321 -4.37 34.63 13.33
C LYS A 321 -3.79 35.69 14.25
N ASP A 322 -4.06 36.96 13.95
CA ASP A 322 -3.82 38.08 14.86
C ASP A 322 -5.10 38.33 15.69
N LEU A 323 -5.08 37.88 16.95
CA LEU A 323 -6.24 37.99 17.84
C LEU A 323 -6.54 39.46 18.20
N ASP A 324 -5.52 40.33 18.27
CA ASP A 324 -5.68 41.74 18.59
C ASP A 324 -6.34 42.49 17.42
N GLU A 325 -5.90 42.21 16.19
CA GLU A 325 -6.54 42.73 14.97
C GLU A 325 -8.00 42.29 14.90
N LYS A 326 -8.28 40.99 15.15
CA LYS A 326 -9.65 40.47 15.15
C LYS A 326 -10.53 41.08 16.22
N ARG A 327 -9.99 41.34 17.42
CA ARG A 327 -10.72 42.06 18.47
C ARG A 327 -11.06 43.48 18.03
N ALA A 328 -10.11 44.19 17.42
CA ALA A 328 -10.33 45.56 16.95
C ALA A 328 -11.44 45.64 15.89
N GLU A 329 -11.48 44.69 14.94
CA GLU A 329 -12.56 44.58 13.95
C GLU A 329 -13.94 44.40 14.62
N LEU A 330 -14.03 43.56 15.65
CA LEU A 330 -15.28 43.33 16.38
C LEU A 330 -15.73 44.56 17.19
N VAL A 331 -14.78 45.28 17.78
CA VAL A 331 -15.06 46.55 18.50
C VAL A 331 -15.56 47.61 17.54
N GLU A 332 -14.99 47.71 16.34
CA GLU A 332 -15.48 48.63 15.31
C GLU A 332 -16.92 48.29 14.90
N LYS A 333 -17.22 46.99 14.76
CA LYS A 333 -18.53 46.51 14.28
C LYS A 333 -19.65 46.62 15.32
N TYR A 334 -19.39 46.18 16.56
CA TYR A 334 -20.42 46.07 17.62
C TYR A 334 -20.34 47.16 18.68
N GLY A 335 -19.19 47.84 18.79
CA GLY A 335 -18.87 48.70 19.93
C GLY A 335 -18.42 47.90 21.16
N GLU A 336 -17.47 48.46 21.93
CA GLU A 336 -16.85 47.80 23.08
C GLU A 336 -17.88 47.29 24.11
N ALA A 337 -18.88 48.10 24.47
CA ALA A 337 -19.87 47.73 25.48
C ALA A 337 -20.74 46.53 25.05
N LYS A 338 -21.15 46.48 23.77
CA LYS A 338 -21.97 45.38 23.27
C LYS A 338 -21.15 44.11 23.09
N LEU A 339 -19.90 44.25 22.65
CA LEU A 339 -18.97 43.12 22.55
C LEU A 339 -18.74 42.49 23.93
N VAL A 340 -18.52 43.29 24.98
CA VAL A 340 -18.40 42.79 26.36
C VAL A 340 -19.67 42.04 26.79
N GLU A 341 -20.86 42.59 26.56
CA GLU A 341 -22.13 41.91 26.87
C GLU A 341 -22.26 40.56 26.16
N LEU A 342 -21.89 40.50 24.87
CA LEU A 342 -21.90 39.25 24.09
C LEU A 342 -20.91 38.23 24.66
N LEU A 343 -19.69 38.66 25.02
CA LEU A 343 -18.68 37.79 25.63
C LEU A 343 -19.08 37.30 27.03
N GLU A 344 -19.71 38.15 27.84
CA GLU A 344 -20.24 37.78 29.16
C GLU A 344 -21.37 36.76 29.04
N SER A 345 -22.24 36.88 28.02
CA SER A 345 -23.34 35.93 27.77
C SER A 345 -22.87 34.49 27.47
N ILE A 346 -21.62 34.34 27.03
CA ILE A 346 -21.00 33.02 26.77
C ILE A 346 -20.59 32.35 28.08
N SER A 347 -20.21 33.14 29.09
CA SER A 347 -19.75 32.66 30.40
C SER A 347 -20.89 32.24 31.33
N ASP A 348 -22.12 32.71 31.06
CA ASP A 348 -23.32 32.30 31.78
C ASP A 348 -24.02 31.11 31.09
N PRO A 349 -24.00 29.90 31.66
CA PRO A 349 -24.69 28.75 31.07
C PRO A 349 -26.22 28.90 31.04
N SER A 350 -26.79 29.88 31.77
CA SER A 350 -28.23 30.12 31.87
C SER A 350 -28.77 31.28 31.01
N ALA A 351 -27.91 32.02 30.32
CA ALA A 351 -28.33 33.15 29.48
C ALA A 351 -29.07 32.70 28.21
N PRO A 352 -30.24 33.31 27.88
CA PRO A 352 -30.94 33.02 26.63
C PRO A 352 -30.17 33.56 25.40
N ALA A 353 -30.32 32.91 24.25
CA ALA A 353 -29.69 33.32 23.00
C ALA A 353 -30.02 34.80 22.66
N VAL A 354 -28.97 35.58 22.37
CA VAL A 354 -29.14 37.00 22.05
C VAL A 354 -29.58 37.14 20.60
N SER A 355 -30.83 37.59 20.38
CA SER A 355 -31.36 37.85 19.02
C SER A 355 -30.49 38.87 18.28
N SER A 356 -30.02 38.51 17.10
CA SER A 356 -29.18 39.34 16.22
C SER A 356 -29.97 40.31 15.34
N GLU A 357 -31.26 40.50 15.59
CA GLU A 357 -32.05 41.53 14.89
C GLU A 357 -31.82 42.91 15.52
N GLN A 358 -30.79 43.62 15.05
CA GLN A 358 -30.77 45.09 14.96
C GLN A 358 -29.70 45.59 13.98
#